data_AF-A0A6C0CAC1-F1
#
_entry.id   AF-A0A6C0CAC1-F1
#
_cell.length_a   1.000
_cell.length_b   1.000
_cell.length_c   1.000
_cell.angle_alpha   90.00
_cell.angle_beta   90.00
_cell.angle_gamma   90.00
#
_symmetry.space_group_name_H-M   'P 1'
#
loop_
_entity.id
_entity.type
_entity.pdbx_description
1 polymer ?
#
loop_
_entity_poly.entity_id
_entity_poly.type
_entity_poly.pdbx_seq_one_letter_code
_entity_poly.pdbx_strand_id
1 'polypeptide(L)' 'MSHLSSPMSIAIMVFYSFLTFFVGPFITRPFLKEHPDHCIAGFLVGFTISILLWMKIGRHYSK' A
#
# COMPACT_ATOMS: atom_id res chain seq x y z
N MET A 1 -14.76 -16.21 8.20
CA MET A 1 -14.30 -16.14 6.80
C MET A 1 -15.53 -15.92 5.95
N SER A 2 -16.04 -14.69 5.90
CA SER A 2 -17.23 -14.30 5.15
C SER A 2 -16.86 -14.21 3.66
N HIS A 3 -16.98 -15.37 3.04
CA HIS A 3 -17.11 -15.64 1.61
C HIS A 3 -17.08 -14.42 0.67
N LEU A 4 -15.91 -14.24 0.04
CA LEU A 4 -15.63 -13.47 -1.17
C LEU A 4 -15.77 -11.95 -1.06
N SER A 5 -14.62 -11.33 -0.76
CA SER A 5 -14.19 -9.98 -1.13
C SER A 5 -15.20 -9.21 -1.97
N SER A 6 -15.96 -8.31 -1.33
CA SER A 6 -16.83 -7.40 -2.05
C SER A 6 -16.03 -6.68 -3.15
N PRO A 7 -16.65 -6.27 -4.27
CA PRO A 7 -15.94 -5.53 -5.33
C PRO A 7 -15.14 -4.34 -4.77
N MET A 8 -15.65 -3.74 -3.69
CA MET A 8 -14.98 -2.67 -2.95
C MET A 8 -13.74 -3.15 -2.20
N SER A 9 -13.79 -4.31 -1.52
CA SER A 9 -12.60 -4.89 -0.88
C SER A 9 -11.52 -5.26 -1.89
N ILE A 10 -11.90 -5.78 -3.07
CA ILE A 10 -10.95 -6.08 -4.16
C ILE A 10 -10.31 -4.78 -4.67
N ALA A 11 -11.11 -3.74 -4.91
CA ALA A 11 -10.61 -2.44 -5.33
C ALA A 11 -9.64 -1.82 -4.31
N ILE A 12 -9.92 -1.98 -3.01
CA ILE A 12 -9.03 -1.54 -1.92
C ILE A 12 -7.69 -2.31 -1.96
N MET A 13 -7.71 -3.63 -2.19
CA MET A 13 -6.49 -4.44 -2.31
C MET A 13 -5.63 -4.04 -3.52
N VAL A 14 -6.28 -3.76 -4.66
CA VAL A 14 -5.60 -3.26 -5.87
C VAL A 14 -4.99 -1.88 -5.61
N PHE A 15 -5.76 -0.98 -4.97
CA PHE A 15 -5.29 0.36 -4.62
C PHE A 15 -4.09 0.34 -3.66
N TYR A 16 -4.08 -0.56 -2.68
CA TYR A 16 -2.95 -0.72 -1.75
C TYR A 16 -1.72 -1.31 -2.43
N SER A 17 -1.91 -2.22 -3.38
CA SER A 17 -0.83 -2.71 -4.23
C SER A 17 -0.23 -1.56 -5.05
N PHE A 18 -1.06 -0.71 -5.65
CA PHE A 18 -0.60 0.48 -6.37
C PHE A 18 0.16 1.46 -5.47
N LEU A 19 -0.34 1.71 -4.25
CA LEU A 19 0.35 2.53 -3.24
C LEU A 19 1.73 1.97 -2.89
N THR A 20 1.82 0.65 -2.72
CA THR A 20 3.05 -0.02 -2.26
C THR A 20 4.12 -0.08 -3.35
N PHE A 21 3.75 -0.46 -4.58
CA PHE A 21 4.71 -0.68 -5.65
C PHE A 21 5.03 0.56 -6.49
N PHE A 22 4.12 1.53 -6.56
CA PHE A 22 4.30 2.72 -7.40
C PHE A 22 4.45 3.99 -6.55
N VAL A 23 3.46 4.28 -5.70
CA VAL A 23 3.44 5.56 -4.96
C VAL A 23 4.56 5.63 -3.93
N GLY A 24 4.80 4.56 -3.17
CA GLY A 24 5.88 4.49 -2.18
C GLY A 24 7.26 4.79 -2.79
N PRO A 25 7.73 3.99 -3.78
CA PRO A 25 8.98 4.25 -4.50
C PRO A 25 9.05 5.59 -5.22
N PHE A 26 7.94 6.08 -5.75
CA PHE A 26 7.88 7.39 -6.41
C PHE A 26 8.12 8.53 -5.41
N ILE A 27 7.51 8.47 -4.22
CA ILE A 27 7.65 9.48 -3.18
C ILE A 27 9.01 9.39 -2.49
N THR A 28 9.56 8.19 -2.27
CA THR A 28 10.88 8.05 -1.60
C THR A 28 12.07 8.37 -2.49
N ARG A 29 11.93 8.29 -3.82
CA ARG A 29 12.97 8.67 -4.79
C ARG A 29 13.65 10.03 -4.52
N PRO A 30 12.92 11.15 -4.35
CA PRO A 30 13.54 12.45 -4.06
C PRO A 30 14.23 12.51 -2.69
N PHE A 31 13.80 11.69 -1.71
CA PHE A 31 14.40 11.70 -0.36
C PHE A 31 15.65 10.83 -0.26
N LEU A 32 15.69 9.68 -0.96
CA LEU A 32 16.80 8.73 -0.86
C LEU A 32 17.82 8.79 -2.01
N LYS A 33 17.66 9.68 -3.01
CA LYS A 33 18.60 9.87 -4.14
C LYS A 33 19.10 8.53 -4.72
N GLU A 34 20.37 8.42 -5.09
CA GLU A 34 21.02 7.22 -5.66
C GLU A 34 21.45 6.19 -4.61
N HIS A 35 20.88 6.21 -3.39
CA HIS A 35 21.18 5.12 -2.45
C HIS A 35 20.69 3.79 -3.04
N PRO A 36 21.50 2.73 -3.02
CA PRO A 36 21.13 1.44 -3.61
C PRO A 36 19.82 0.87 -3.02
N ASP A 37 19.49 1.26 -1.78
CA ASP A 37 18.32 0.77 -1.06
C ASP A 37 17.04 1.61 -1.25
N HIS A 38 17.05 2.61 -2.15
CA HIS A 38 15.92 3.53 -2.35
C HIS A 38 14.61 2.81 -2.72
N CYS A 39 14.70 1.73 -3.49
CA CYS A 39 13.55 0.92 -3.89
C CYS A 39 12.97 0.15 -2.69
N ILE A 40 13.84 -0.46 -1.87
CA ILE A 40 13.43 -1.23 -0.69
C ILE A 40 12.78 -0.30 0.34
N ALA A 41 13.36 0.88 0.56
CA ALA A 41 12.80 1.89 1.43
C ALA A 41 11.44 2.39 0.93
N GLY A 42 11.30 2.65 -0.37
CA GLY A 42 10.03 3.04 -0.99
C GLY A 42 8.94 1.99 -0.85
N PHE A 43 9.31 0.74 -1.07
CA PHE A 43 8.41 -0.40 -0.88
C PHE A 43 7.96 -0.52 0.59
N LEU A 44 8.89 -0.42 1.54
CA LEU A 44 8.59 -0.48 2.97
C LEU A 44 7.63 0.65 3.41
N VAL A 45 7.89 1.87 2.93
CA VAL A 45 7.03 3.04 3.22
C VAL A 45 5.64 2.84 2.62
N GLY A 46 5.54 2.47 1.35
CA GLY A 46 4.26 2.23 0.68
C GLY A 46 3.47 1.09 1.33
N PHE A 47 4.14 0.02 1.76
CA PHE A 47 3.53 -1.11 2.44
C PHE A 47 3.00 -0.72 3.83
N THR A 48 3.80 0.05 4.59
CA THR A 48 3.40 0.53 5.92
C THR A 48 2.16 1.42 5.83
N ILE A 49 2.13 2.36 4.87
CA ILE A 49 0.97 3.22 4.61
C ILE A 49 -0.26 2.36 4.26
N SER A 50 -0.09 1.36 3.39
CA SER A 50 -1.16 0.46 2.98
C SER A 50 -1.77 -0.32 4.15
N ILE A 51 -0.94 -0.81 5.09
CA ILE A 51 -1.42 -1.46 6.33
C ILE A 51 -2.18 -0.47 7.21
N LEU A 52 -1.66 0.75 7.41
CA LEU A 52 -2.33 1.76 8.22
C LEU A 52 -3.70 2.13 7.65
N LEU A 53 -3.80 2.29 6.33
CA LEU A 53 -5.05 2.50 5.62
C LEU A 53 -6.00 1.31 5.76
N TRP A 54 -5.51 0.07 5.66
CA TRP A 54 -6.33 -1.12 5.88
C TRP A 54 -6.90 -1.17 7.31
N MET A 55 -6.06 -0.91 8.30
CA MET A 55 -6.43 -0.94 9.71
C MET A 55 -7.45 0.15 10.06
N LYS A 56 -7.34 1.32 9.45
CA LYS A 56 -8.22 2.47 9.70
C LYS A 56 -9.52 2.42 8.89
N ILE A 57 -9.44 2.02 7.62
CA ILE A 57 -10.53 2.16 6.64
C ILE A 57 -10.94 0.80 6.09
N GLY A 58 -9.98 -0.01 5.62
CA GLY A 58 -10.26 -1.30 4.96
C GLY A 58 -11.09 -2.27 5.81
N ARG A 59 -10.83 -2.37 7.12
CA ARG A 59 -11.61 -3.22 8.05
C ARG A 59 -13.10 -2.83 8.15
N HIS A 60 -13.45 -1.57 7.88
CA HIS A 60 -14.84 -1.13 7.91
C HIS A 60 -15.62 -1.63 6.69
N TYR A 61 -14.95 -1.79 5.55
CA TYR A 61 -15.54 -2.22 4.27
C TYR A 61 -15.46 -3.74 4.04
N SER A 62 -14.75 -4.46 4.90
CA SER A 62 -14.59 -5.91 4.85
C SER A 62 -15.52 -6.66 5.82
N LYS A 63 -16.51 -5.98 6.40
CA LYS A 63 -17.53 -6.60 7.28
C LYS A 63 -18.63 -7.27 6.48
#